data_AF-A0A1L1SRE4-F1
#
_entry.id   AF-A0A1L1SRE4-F1
#
_cell.length_a   1.000
_cell.length_b   1.000
_cell.length_c   1.000
_cell.angle_alpha   90.00
_cell.angle_beta   90.00
_cell.angle_gamma   90.00
#
_symmetry.space_group_name_H-M   'P 1'
#
loop_
_entity.id
_entity.type
_entity.pdbx_description
1 polymer ?
#
loop_
_entity_poly.entity_id
_entity_poly.type
_entity_poly.pdbx_seq_one_letter_code
_entity_poly.pdbx_strand_id
1 'polypeptide(L)'
;MEGLTLSDAEQKYYSDLFSYCDIESTKKVVVNGRVLELFRAAQLPNDVVLQIMELCGATRLGYFGRSQFYIALKLVAVAQSGFPLRVESINTGT
;
A
#
# COMPACT_ATOMS: atom_id res chain seq x y z
N MET A 1 5.56 17.88 -3.89
CA MET A 1 4.91 16.57 -3.68
C MET A 1 6.01 15.65 -3.20
N GLU A 2 6.17 15.51 -1.89
CA GLU A 2 7.22 14.67 -1.30
C GLU A 2 6.92 13.22 -1.67
N GLY A 3 7.63 12.72 -2.67
CA GLY A 3 7.48 11.35 -3.14
C GLY A 3 8.00 10.39 -2.08
N LEU A 4 7.25 9.30 -1.88
CA LEU A 4 7.68 8.16 -1.08
C LEU A 4 9.12 7.77 -1.48
N THR A 5 10.07 7.91 -0.55
CA THR A 5 11.45 7.49 -0.79
C THR A 5 11.57 6.00 -0.46
N LEU A 6 11.90 5.19 -1.45
CA LEU A 6 12.08 3.74 -1.34
C LEU A 6 13.50 3.37 -1.75
N SER A 7 14.11 2.44 -1.02
CA SER A 7 15.35 1.80 -1.45
C SER A 7 15.14 0.98 -2.73
N ASP A 8 16.18 0.72 -3.53
CA ASP A 8 16.07 -0.11 -4.74
C ASP A 8 15.42 -1.48 -4.47
N ALA A 9 15.75 -2.08 -3.32
CA ALA A 9 15.17 -3.35 -2.88
C ALA A 9 13.66 -3.24 -2.59
N GLU A 10 13.24 -2.19 -1.87
CA GLU A 10 11.81 -1.93 -1.59
C GLU A 10 11.05 -1.65 -2.88
N GLN A 11 11.62 -0.83 -3.77
CA GLN A 11 11.00 -0.48 -5.03
C GLN A 11 10.79 -1.71 -5.91
N LYS A 12 11.78 -2.60 -5.98
CA LYS A 12 11.66 -3.88 -6.68
C LYS A 12 10.58 -4.77 -6.06
N TYR A 13 10.63 -4.97 -4.74
CA TYR A 13 9.67 -5.80 -4.02
C TYR A 13 8.22 -5.29 -4.18
N TYR A 14 8.01 -3.98 -4.06
CA TYR A 14 6.68 -3.38 -4.23
C TYR A 14 6.19 -3.43 -5.68
N SER A 15 7.10 -3.32 -6.65
CA SER A 15 6.78 -3.49 -8.07
C SER A 15 6.33 -4.92 -8.39
N ASP A 16 6.99 -5.92 -7.81
CA ASP A 16 6.59 -7.33 -7.94
C ASP A 16 5.21 -7.56 -7.33
N LEU A 17 4.96 -7.08 -6.11
CA LEU A 17 3.64 -7.17 -5.46
C LEU A 17 2.54 -6.46 -6.27
N PHE A 18 2.84 -5.28 -6.82
CA PHE A 18 1.89 -4.55 -7.66
C PHE A 18 1.54 -5.36 -8.91
N SER A 19 2.54 -5.95 -9.57
CA SER A 19 2.35 -6.75 -10.79
C SER A 19 1.59 -8.04 -10.49
N TYR A 20 1.79 -8.63 -9.31
CA TYR A 20 1.01 -9.78 -8.84
C TYR A 20 -0.47 -9.44 -8.64
N CYS A 21 -0.77 -8.23 -8.18
CA CYS A 21 -2.15 -7.76 -8.03
C CYS A 21 -2.78 -7.24 -9.35
N ASP A 22 -1.98 -6.72 -10.28
CA ASP A 22 -2.42 -6.18 -11.58
C ASP A 22 -2.57 -7.27 -12.64
N ILE A 23 -3.50 -8.22 -12.42
CA ILE A 23 -3.70 -9.41 -13.27
C ILE A 23 -4.00 -9.02 -14.73
N GLU A 24 -4.72 -7.91 -14.93
CA GLU A 24 -5.11 -7.41 -16.25
C GLU A 24 -4.10 -6.43 -16.86
N SER A 25 -2.94 -6.20 -16.20
CA SER A 25 -1.92 -5.24 -16.61
C SER A 25 -2.47 -3.84 -16.91
N THR A 26 -3.51 -3.43 -16.19
CA THR A 26 -4.24 -2.17 -16.38
C THR A 26 -3.54 -0.98 -15.72
N LYS A 27 -2.44 -1.22 -14.99
CA LYS A 27 -1.78 -0.26 -14.09
C LYS A 27 -2.68 0.20 -12.95
N LYS A 28 -3.73 -0.56 -12.64
CA LYS A 28 -4.68 -0.30 -11.56
C LYS A 28 -4.96 -1.61 -10.84
N VAL A 29 -4.66 -1.63 -9.54
CA VAL A 29 -4.96 -2.82 -8.72
C VAL A 29 -6.25 -2.58 -7.96
N VAL A 30 -7.26 -3.37 -8.26
CA VAL A 30 -8.59 -3.24 -7.66
C VAL A 30 -8.50 -3.54 -6.16
N VAL A 31 -9.24 -2.79 -5.34
CA VAL A 31 -9.25 -2.92 -3.86
C VAL A 31 -10.10 -4.14 -3.45
N ASN A 32 -9.83 -5.29 -4.06
CA ASN A 32 -10.55 -6.54 -3.84
C ASN A 32 -9.65 -7.72 -4.25
N GLY A 33 -10.11 -8.96 -4.04
CA GLY A 33 -9.39 -10.16 -4.46
C GLY A 33 -7.96 -10.21 -3.92
N ARG A 34 -6.97 -10.16 -4.81
CA ARG A 34 -5.53 -10.26 -4.46
C ARG A 34 -5.07 -9.20 -3.47
N VAL A 35 -5.54 -7.96 -3.61
CA VAL A 35 -5.16 -6.87 -2.69
C VAL A 35 -5.72 -7.15 -1.30
N LEU A 36 -6.99 -7.56 -1.20
CA LEU A 36 -7.58 -7.88 0.10
C LEU A 36 -6.87 -9.07 0.77
N GLU A 37 -6.51 -10.10 0.01
CA GLU A 37 -5.75 -11.25 0.49
C GLU A 37 -4.35 -10.85 0.97
N LEU A 38 -3.67 -9.94 0.26
CA LEU A 38 -2.37 -9.40 0.68
C LEU A 38 -2.46 -8.66 2.02
N PHE A 39 -3.48 -7.81 2.19
CA PHE A 39 -3.67 -7.05 3.43
C PHE A 39 -4.13 -7.96 4.58
N ARG A 40 -4.90 -9.02 4.30
CA ARG A 40 -5.23 -10.07 5.28
C ARG A 40 -4.00 -10.85 5.71
N ALA A 41 -3.11 -11.18 4.77
CA ALA A 41 -1.84 -11.84 5.06
C ALA A 41 -0.92 -10.97 5.93
N ALA A 42 -1.09 -9.64 5.88
CA ALA A 42 -0.41 -8.72 6.78
C ALA A 42 -0.92 -8.78 8.24
N GLN A 43 -1.98 -9.54 8.51
CA GLN A 43 -2.58 -9.75 9.84
C GLN A 43 -2.96 -8.45 10.56
N LEU A 44 -3.37 -7.43 9.80
CA LEU A 44 -3.82 -6.15 10.34
C LEU A 44 -5.32 -6.18 10.69
N PRO A 45 -5.76 -5.42 11.71
CA PRO A 45 -7.19 -5.21 11.98
C PRO A 45 -7.90 -4.59 10.78
N ASN A 46 -9.18 -4.92 10.58
CA ASN A 46 -9.96 -4.38 9.45
C ASN A 46 -10.04 -2.85 9.49
N ASP A 47 -10.17 -2.24 10.67
CA ASP A 47 -10.19 -0.78 10.85
C ASP A 47 -8.88 -0.13 10.34
N VAL A 48 -7.74 -0.76 10.61
CA VAL A 48 -6.43 -0.31 10.15
C VAL A 48 -6.32 -0.41 8.63
N VAL A 49 -6.79 -1.53 8.05
CA VAL A 49 -6.82 -1.72 6.59
C VAL A 49 -7.69 -0.66 5.92
N LEU A 50 -8.88 -0.38 6.46
CA LEU A 50 -9.77 0.67 5.97
C LEU A 50 -9.11 2.04 6.02
N GLN A 51 -8.48 2.38 7.15
CA GLN A 51 -7.76 3.63 7.30
C GLN A 51 -6.65 3.79 6.26
N ILE A 52 -5.88 2.73 5.97
CA ILE A 52 -4.84 2.75 4.92
C ILE A 52 -5.46 3.00 3.54
N MET A 53 -6.59 2.35 3.23
CA MET A 53 -7.31 2.54 1.96
C MET A 53 -7.81 3.97 1.81
N GLU A 54 -8.34 4.56 2.88
CA GLU A 54 -8.81 5.95 2.92
C GLU A 54 -7.66 6.94 2.71
N LEU A 55 -6.54 6.76 3.43
CA LEU A 55 -5.34 7.59 3.29
C LEU A 55 -4.78 7.58 1.86
N CYS A 56 -4.91 6.45 1.17
CA CYS A 56 -4.46 6.30 -0.22
C CYS A 56 -5.51 6.76 -1.24
N GLY A 57 -6.73 7.10 -0.83
CA GLY A 57 -7.84 7.48 -1.72
C GLY A 57 -8.45 6.32 -2.51
N ALA A 58 -8.14 5.08 -2.14
CA ALA A 58 -8.62 3.87 -2.81
C ALA A 58 -10.12 3.62 -2.57
N THR A 59 -10.66 4.03 -1.42
CA THR A 59 -12.10 3.92 -1.11
C THR A 59 -12.99 4.69 -2.08
N ARG A 60 -12.50 5.78 -2.67
CA ARG A 60 -13.28 6.62 -3.59
C ARG A 60 -13.19 6.17 -5.05
N LEU A 61 -12.08 5.53 -5.43
CA LEU A 61 -11.80 5.07 -6.80
C LEU A 61 -12.09 3.57 -7.01
N GLY A 62 -12.04 2.77 -5.94
CA GLY A 62 -12.14 1.31 -6.01
C GLY A 62 -10.87 0.59 -6.47
N TYR A 63 -9.78 1.34 -6.75
CA TYR A 63 -8.48 0.80 -7.16
C TYR A 63 -7.33 1.66 -6.60
N PHE A 64 -6.13 1.08 -6.52
CA PHE A 64 -4.88 1.80 -6.30
C PHE A 64 -4.11 1.95 -7.61
N GLY A 65 -3.64 3.16 -7.89
CA GLY A 65 -2.52 3.37 -8.81
C GLY A 65 -1.19 2.94 -8.17
N ARG A 66 -0.12 2.86 -8.97
CA ARG A 66 1.20 2.38 -8.51
C ARG A 66 1.71 3.14 -7.27
N SER A 67 1.71 4.47 -7.29
CA SER A 67 2.19 5.27 -6.16
C SER A 67 1.32 5.09 -4.91
N GLN A 68 -0.01 5.02 -5.08
CA GLN A 68 -0.94 4.80 -3.97
C GLN A 68 -0.75 3.42 -3.35
N PHE A 69 -0.50 2.40 -4.17
CA PHE A 69 -0.21 1.05 -3.68
C PHE A 69 1.07 0.99 -2.86
N TYR A 70 2.13 1.68 -3.29
CA TYR A 70 3.41 1.69 -2.56
C TYR A 70 3.29 2.39 -1.21
N ILE A 71 2.55 3.51 -1.17
CA ILE A 71 2.19 4.21 0.06
C ILE A 71 1.41 3.26 0.99
N ALA A 72 0.44 2.52 0.44
CA ALA A 72 -0.34 1.57 1.22
C ALA A 72 0.53 0.47 1.84
N LEU A 73 1.49 -0.09 1.08
CA LEU A 73 2.43 -1.09 1.59
C LEU A 73 3.33 -0.54 2.71
N LYS A 74 3.81 0.70 2.61
CA LYS A 74 4.57 1.32 3.72
C LYS A 74 3.70 1.54 4.95
N LEU A 75 2.47 2.00 4.77
CA LEU A 75 1.53 2.15 5.88
C LEU A 75 1.22 0.80 6.54
N VAL A 76 1.10 -0.27 5.76
CA VAL A 76 0.98 -1.65 6.29
C VAL A 76 2.18 -1.98 7.17
N ALA A 77 3.41 -1.74 6.69
CA ALA A 77 4.62 -2.00 7.48
C ALA A 77 4.69 -1.16 8.77
N VAL A 78 4.28 0.11 8.72
CA VAL A 78 4.17 1.01 9.89
C VAL A 78 3.17 0.46 10.90
N ALA A 79 1.99 0.03 10.45
CA ALA A 79 0.96 -0.57 11.31
C ALA A 79 1.42 -1.89 11.93
N GLN A 80 2.07 -2.76 11.15
CA GLN A 80 2.62 -4.03 11.64
C GLN A 80 3.68 -3.80 12.72
N SER A 81 4.42 -2.70 12.62
CA SER A 81 5.42 -2.29 13.60
C SER A 81 4.80 -1.61 14.85
N GLY A 82 3.48 -1.44 14.87
CA GLY A 82 2.75 -0.82 16.00
C GLY A 82 2.85 0.70 16.05
N PHE A 83 3.32 1.35 14.97
CA PHE A 83 3.41 2.81 14.90
C PHE A 83 2.09 3.42 14.40
N PRO A 84 1.79 4.69 14.77
CA PRO A 84 0.61 5.38 14.30
C PRO A 84 0.63 5.57 12.78
N LEU A 85 -0.49 5.24 12.12
CA LEU A 85 -0.68 5.42 10.68
C LEU A 85 -0.70 6.91 10.31
N ARG A 86 0.43 7.42 9.80
CA ARG A 86 0.56 8.79 9.29
C ARG A 86 1.32 8.77 7.96
N VAL A 87 0.76 9.46 6.96
CA VAL A 87 1.39 9.60 5.63
C VAL A 87 2.67 10.44 5.71
N GLU A 88 2.81 11.27 6.73
CA GLU A 88 4.07 11.99 7.00
C GLU A 88 5.17 11.05 7.53
N SER A 89 4.79 9.94 8.19
CA SER A 89 5.73 9.01 8.83
C SER A 89 6.34 7.98 7.89
N ILE A 90 5.91 7.90 6.64
CA ILE A 90 6.44 6.93 5.65
C ILE A 90 7.64 7.47 4.86
N ASN A 91 7.96 8.78 4.98
CA ASN A 91 9.17 9.39 4.41
C ASN A 91 10.36 9.29 5.38
N THR A 92 10.68 8.07 5.81
CA THR A 92 11.91 7.80 6.57
C THR A 92 13.05 7.56 5.59
N GLY A 93 13.45 8.60 4.86
CA GLY A 93 14.71 8.60 4.12
C GLY A 93 15.85 8.85 5.11
N THR A 94 16.53 7.79 5.52
CA THR A 94 17.86 7.86 6.13
C THR A 94 18.85 7.18 5.20
#